data_AF-A0A529HUP1-F1
#
_entry.id   AF-A0A529HUP1-F1
#
_cell.length_a   1.000
_cell.length_b   1.000
_cell.length_c   1.000
_cell.angle_alpha   90.00
_cell.angle_beta   90.00
_cell.angle_gamma   90.00
#
_symmetry.space_group_name_H-M   'P 1'
#
loop_
_entity.id
_entity.type
_entity.pdbx_description
1 polymer ?
#
loop_
_entity_poly.entity_id
_entity_poly.type
_entity_poly.pdbx_seq_one_letter_code
_entity_poly.pdbx_strand_id
1 'polypeptide(L)'
;KEQASAGLDALTDKERELFSKLNAAYVTTFGFPFIIAVKGKTKDQILAEFEARIGNSRSNEFEIACKQVERIALLRLKDMLPK
;
A
#
# COMPACT_ATOMS: atom_id res chain seq x y z
N LYS A 1 1.63 -9.73 10.49
CA LYS A 1 0.30 -9.16 10.14
C LYS A 1 0.47 -7.66 9.95
N GLU A 2 0.63 -7.18 8.71
CA GLU A 2 0.96 -5.77 8.45
C GLU A 2 -0.28 -4.90 8.25
N GLN A 3 -1.31 -5.42 7.58
CA GLN A 3 -2.56 -4.68 7.34
C GLN A 3 -3.30 -4.31 8.64
N ALA A 4 -3.23 -5.17 9.66
CA ALA A 4 -3.73 -4.90 11.02
C ALA A 4 -3.15 -3.62 11.64
N SER A 5 -1.86 -3.35 11.39
CA SER A 5 -1.14 -2.22 12.01
C SER A 5 -1.47 -0.85 11.43
N ALA A 6 -2.17 -0.81 10.29
CA ALA A 6 -2.60 0.43 9.64
C ALA A 6 -4.10 0.69 9.75
N GLY A 7 -4.80 -0.08 10.59
CA GLY A 7 -6.25 0.00 10.72
C GLY A 7 -7.00 -0.45 9.47
N LEU A 8 -6.35 -1.16 8.54
CA LEU A 8 -7.01 -1.73 7.36
C LEU A 8 -7.94 -2.91 7.74
N ASP A 9 -7.68 -3.57 8.87
CA ASP A 9 -8.62 -4.55 9.42
C ASP A 9 -9.92 -3.90 9.96
N ALA A 10 -9.84 -2.62 10.35
CA ALA A 10 -10.96 -1.81 10.84
C ALA A 10 -11.55 -0.91 9.74
N LEU A 11 -11.46 -1.31 8.48
CA LEU A 11 -12.17 -0.63 7.40
C LEU A 11 -13.66 -0.95 7.46
N THR A 12 -14.48 0.10 7.39
CA THR A 12 -15.91 0.01 7.09
C THR A 12 -16.12 -0.57 5.69
N ASP A 13 -17.31 -1.11 5.42
CA ASP A 13 -17.61 -1.71 4.11
C ASP A 13 -17.43 -0.71 2.96
N LYS A 14 -17.80 0.56 3.17
CA LYS A 14 -17.58 1.64 2.19
C LYS A 14 -16.10 1.88 1.89
N GLU A 15 -15.26 1.86 2.91
CA GLU A 15 -13.82 2.04 2.72
C GLU A 15 -13.22 0.81 2.01
N ARG A 16 -13.64 -0.42 2.35
CA ARG A 16 -13.21 -1.63 1.65
C ARG A 16 -13.57 -1.58 0.17
N GLU A 17 -14.77 -1.14 -0.16
CA GLU A 17 -15.21 -0.98 -1.55
C GLU A 17 -14.36 0.06 -2.29
N LEU A 18 -14.08 1.20 -1.65
CA LEU A 18 -13.17 2.22 -2.19
C LEU A 18 -11.79 1.62 -2.45
N PHE A 19 -11.16 0.96 -1.48
CA PHE A 19 -9.85 0.32 -1.66
C PHE A 19 -9.86 -0.76 -2.75
N SER A 20 -10.96 -1.50 -2.90
CA SER A 20 -11.11 -2.48 -3.98
C SER A 20 -11.15 -1.82 -5.36
N LYS A 21 -11.95 -0.74 -5.50
CA LYS A 21 -12.03 0.07 -6.73
C LYS A 21 -10.67 0.69 -7.08
N LEU A 22 -9.99 1.25 -6.09
CA LEU A 22 -8.66 1.83 -6.24
C LEU A 22 -7.63 0.78 -6.69
N ASN A 23 -7.62 -0.40 -6.07
CA ASN A 23 -6.75 -1.50 -6.49
C ASN A 23 -7.05 -1.97 -7.92
N ALA A 24 -8.33 -2.09 -8.30
CA ALA A 24 -8.71 -2.47 -9.64
C ALA A 24 -8.19 -1.46 -10.68
N ALA A 25 -8.38 -0.16 -10.43
CA ALA A 25 -7.85 0.90 -11.27
C ALA A 25 -6.32 0.82 -11.38
N TYR A 26 -5.62 0.53 -10.28
CA TYR A 26 -4.16 0.38 -10.28
C TYR A 26 -3.68 -0.77 -11.16
N VAL A 27 -4.33 -1.92 -11.04
CA VAL A 27 -4.01 -3.11 -11.86
C VAL A 27 -4.26 -2.81 -13.33
N THR A 28 -5.35 -2.12 -13.67
CA THR A 28 -5.63 -1.71 -15.06
C THR A 28 -4.57 -0.75 -15.61
N THR A 29 -4.12 0.23 -14.82
CA THR A 29 -3.15 1.24 -15.27
C THR A 29 -1.72 0.70 -15.34
N PHE A 30 -1.28 -0.05 -14.33
CA PHE A 30 0.13 -0.40 -14.14
C PHE A 30 0.44 -1.89 -14.34
N GLY A 31 -0.57 -2.77 -14.26
CA GLY A 31 -0.43 -4.22 -14.38
C GLY A 31 -0.05 -4.95 -13.09
N PHE A 32 -0.06 -4.26 -11.94
CA PHE A 32 0.19 -4.82 -10.61
C PHE A 32 -0.64 -4.10 -9.54
N PRO A 33 -0.95 -4.74 -8.40
CA PRO A 33 -1.76 -4.12 -7.34
C PRO A 33 -1.02 -2.96 -6.67
N PHE A 34 -1.75 -2.07 -6.00
CA PHE A 34 -1.13 -1.01 -5.22
C PHE A 34 -0.36 -1.58 -4.02
N ILE A 35 0.94 -1.31 -3.97
CA ILE A 35 1.82 -1.77 -2.88
C ILE A 35 2.29 -0.57 -2.07
N ILE A 36 2.12 -0.64 -0.75
CA ILE A 36 2.59 0.36 0.19
C ILE A 36 2.88 -0.29 1.56
N ALA A 37 3.96 0.13 2.21
CA ALA A 37 4.26 -0.24 3.58
C ALA A 37 3.35 0.53 4.53
N VAL A 38 2.40 -0.18 5.13
CA VAL A 38 1.31 0.43 5.90
C VAL A 38 1.67 0.72 7.36
N LYS A 39 2.75 0.13 7.90
CA LYS A 39 3.16 0.28 9.31
C LYS A 39 3.49 1.74 9.62
N GLY A 40 2.76 2.33 10.55
CA GLY A 40 2.93 3.74 10.95
C GLY A 40 2.25 4.75 10.03
N LYS A 41 1.41 4.31 9.08
CA LYS A 41 0.58 5.18 8.25
C LYS A 41 -0.89 5.11 8.66
N THR A 42 -1.59 6.24 8.55
CA THR A 42 -3.05 6.30 8.69
C THR A 42 -3.73 5.98 7.36
N LYS A 43 -5.03 5.68 7.39
CA LYS A 43 -5.85 5.46 6.18
C LYS A 43 -5.79 6.66 5.23
N ASP A 44 -5.93 7.88 5.75
CA ASP A 44 -5.88 9.11 4.95
C ASP A 44 -4.53 9.28 4.25
N GLN A 45 -3.44 8.93 4.93
CA GLN A 45 -2.11 8.94 4.31
C GLN A 45 -2.00 7.91 3.19
N ILE A 46 -2.59 6.73 3.36
CA ILE A 46 -2.61 5.69 2.31
C ILE A 46 -3.40 6.16 1.10
N LEU A 47 -4.56 6.82 1.32
CA LEU A 47 -5.37 7.38 0.24
C LEU A 47 -4.65 8.51 -0.49
N ALA A 48 -4.03 9.44 0.23
CA ALA A 48 -3.24 10.52 -0.36
C ALA A 48 -2.07 9.99 -1.21
N GLU A 49 -1.39 8.93 -0.75
CA GLU A 49 -0.32 8.27 -1.51
C GLU A 49 -0.87 7.59 -2.78
N PHE A 50 -2.06 7.01 -2.70
CA PHE A 50 -2.72 6.45 -3.88
C PHE A 50 -3.01 7.53 -4.92
N GLU A 51 -3.65 8.63 -4.50
CA GLU A 51 -3.99 9.76 -5.39
C GLU A 51 -2.75 10.40 -6.01
N ALA A 52 -1.66 10.54 -5.24
CA ALA A 52 -0.40 11.06 -5.75
C ALA A 52 0.25 10.11 -6.78
N ARG A 53 0.08 8.79 -6.62
CA ARG A 53 0.79 7.79 -7.43
C ARG A 53 0.03 7.32 -8.65
N ILE A 54 -1.30 7.38 -8.67
CA ILE A 54 -2.09 6.96 -9.85
C ILE A 54 -1.78 7.79 -11.11
N GLY A 55 -1.27 9.02 -10.95
CA GLY A 55 -0.81 9.88 -12.04
C GLY A 55 0.63 9.64 -12.51
N ASN A 56 1.37 8.72 -11.89
CA ASN A 56 2.75 8.45 -12.26
C ASN A 56 2.86 7.72 -13.60
N SER A 57 4.05 7.80 -14.22
CA SER A 57 4.41 6.87 -15.29
C SER A 57 4.59 5.47 -14.73
N ARG A 58 4.35 4.45 -15.57
CA ARG A 58 4.48 3.04 -15.18
C ARG A 58 5.88 2.68 -14.68
N SER A 59 6.93 3.23 -15.28
CA SER A 59 8.32 2.98 -14.86
C SER A 59 8.59 3.54 -13.46
N ASN A 60 8.22 4.80 -13.21
CA ASN A 60 8.37 5.42 -11.89
C ASN A 60 7.58 4.64 -10.84
N GLU A 61 6.35 4.24 -11.17
CA GLU A 61 5.50 3.52 -10.24
C GLU A 61 6.01 2.11 -9.93
N PHE A 62 6.63 1.44 -10.90
CA PHE A 62 7.28 0.16 -10.68
C PHE A 62 8.45 0.28 -9.70
N GLU A 63 9.31 1.30 -9.86
CA GLU A 63 10.40 1.57 -8.92
C GLU A 63 9.90 1.88 -7.51
N ILE A 64 8.82 2.66 -7.40
CA ILE A 64 8.19 2.96 -6.11
C ILE A 64 7.64 1.67 -5.49
N ALA A 65 6.94 0.84 -6.25
CA ALA A 65 6.41 -0.42 -5.77
C ALA A 65 7.52 -1.37 -5.27
N CYS A 66 8.65 -1.48 -5.97
CA CYS A 66 9.82 -2.24 -5.52
C CYS A 66 10.33 -1.73 -4.15
N LYS A 67 10.51 -0.41 -3.99
CA LYS A 67 10.93 0.18 -2.71
C LYS A 67 9.93 -0.11 -1.59
N GLN A 68 8.63 -0.14 -1.89
CA GLN A 68 7.61 -0.50 -0.90
C GLN A 68 7.70 -1.99 -0.51
N VAL A 69 7.96 -2.90 -1.46
CA VAL A 69 8.20 -4.33 -1.17
C VAL A 69 9.43 -4.50 -0.28
N GLU A 70 10.54 -3.84 -0.60
CA GLU A 70 11.76 -3.85 0.22
C GLU A 70 11.48 -3.33 1.63
N ARG A 71 10.71 -2.25 1.75
CA ARG A 71 10.33 -1.69 3.05
C ARG A 71 9.50 -2.68 3.86
N ILE A 72 8.51 -3.32 3.24
CA ILE A 72 7.69 -4.38 3.85
C ILE A 72 8.60 -5.53 4.34
N ALA A 73 9.50 -6.01 3.48
CA ALA A 73 10.44 -7.08 3.84
C ALA A 73 11.32 -6.69 5.03
N LEU A 74 11.87 -5.47 5.04
CA LEU A 74 12.67 -4.95 6.16
C LEU A 74 11.87 -4.87 7.46
N LEU A 75 10.61 -4.40 7.40
CA LEU A 75 9.75 -4.31 8.57
C LEU A 75 9.45 -5.70 9.14
N ARG A 76 9.18 -6.69 8.27
CA ARG A 76 8.99 -8.08 8.69
C ARG A 76 10.25 -8.66 9.33
N LEU A 77 11.42 -8.43 8.71
CA LEU A 77 12.71 -8.87 9.25
C LEU A 77 12.95 -8.30 10.65
N LYS A 78 12.70 -7.00 10.83
CA LYS A 78 12.83 -6.32 12.13
C LYS A 78 11.87 -6.87 13.19
N ASP A 79 10.67 -7.29 12.80
CA ASP A 79 9.71 -7.89 13.72
C ASP A 79 10.08 -9.34 14.10
N MET A 80 10.95 -10.00 13.33
CA MET A 80 11.46 -11.35 13.61
C MET A 80 12.72 -11.35 14.49
N LEU A 81 13.50 -10.28 14.46
CA LEU A 81 14.73 -10.18 15.25
C LEU A 81 14.43 -9.67 16.67
N PRO A 82 15.05 -10.25 17.72
CA PRO A 82 14.98 -9.69 19.06
C PRO A 82 15.59 -8.27 19.08
N LYS A 83 15.01 -7.41 19.93
CA LYS A 83 15.49 -6.04 20.13
C LYS A 83 16.82 -6.00 20.87
#